data_AF-T0BN86-F1
#
_entry.id   AF-T0BN86-F1
#
_cell.length_a   1.000
_cell.length_b   1.000
_cell.length_c   1.000
_cell.angle_alpha   90.00
_cell.angle_beta   90.00
_cell.angle_gamma   90.00
#
_symmetry.space_group_name_H-M   'P 1'
#
loop_
_entity.id
_entity.type
_entity.pdbx_description
1 polymer ?
#
loop_
_entity_poly.entity_id
_entity_poly.type
_entity_poly.pdbx_seq_one_letter_code
_entity_poly.pdbx_strand_id
1 'polypeptide(L)'
;MHKRIHWWELYSNAWFALFFELFANTYIDLKYDLYGFFDKGPSWQTILMMFGLYPAGNAIILNFYPYRKHWIRKILYVISIDIICTLYEQAAIHFGVMYYHGWKWWYSGLAYLIIIPILVWNRRISRKLVHKAYTD
;
A
#
# COMPACT_ATOMS: atom_id res chain seq x y z
N MET A 1 21.24 4.86 7.78
CA MET A 1 19.86 4.42 8.11
C MET A 1 19.90 2.93 8.48
N HIS A 2 19.63 2.53 9.73
CA HIS A 2 19.54 1.10 10.05
C HIS A 2 18.19 0.55 9.59
N LYS A 3 18.20 -0.33 8.56
CA LYS A 3 17.02 -1.04 8.08
C LYS A 3 16.49 -1.94 9.21
N ARG A 4 15.21 -1.79 9.56
CA ARG A 4 14.54 -2.61 10.59
C ARG A 4 13.91 -3.89 10.02
N ILE A 5 14.07 -4.10 8.72
CA ILE A 5 13.37 -5.10 7.92
C ILE A 5 14.36 -5.88 7.06
N HIS A 6 14.20 -7.20 7.05
CA HIS A 6 14.98 -8.11 6.21
C HIS A 6 14.54 -8.06 4.75
N TRP A 7 15.46 -8.37 3.82
CA TRP A 7 15.19 -8.29 2.39
C TRP A 7 14.03 -9.18 1.93
N TRP A 8 13.93 -10.39 2.49
CA TRP A 8 12.83 -11.30 2.17
C TRP A 8 11.46 -10.77 2.65
N GLU A 9 11.41 -9.97 3.73
CA GLU A 9 10.16 -9.37 4.23
C GLU A 9 9.67 -8.27 3.28
N LEU A 10 10.60 -7.48 2.73
CA LEU A 10 10.28 -6.46 1.72
C LEU A 10 9.81 -7.13 0.43
N TYR A 11 10.53 -8.15 -0.02
CA TYR A 11 10.18 -8.89 -1.23
C TYR A 11 8.79 -9.51 -1.12
N SER A 12 8.51 -10.25 -0.04
CA SER A 12 7.20 -10.90 0.15
C SER A 12 6.07 -9.89 0.29
N ASN A 13 6.31 -8.77 0.98
CA ASN A 13 5.28 -7.73 1.11
C ASN A 13 5.07 -6.91 -0.15
N ALA A 14 6.10 -6.66 -0.94
CA ALA A 14 5.96 -5.98 -2.23
C ALA A 14 5.09 -6.79 -3.18
N TRP A 15 5.34 -8.10 -3.31
CA TRP A 15 4.50 -8.99 -4.11
C TRP A 15 3.07 -9.08 -3.61
N PHE A 16 2.90 -9.20 -2.28
CA PHE A 16 1.57 -9.19 -1.68
C PHE A 16 0.84 -7.87 -1.96
N ALA A 17 1.51 -6.72 -1.81
CA ALA A 17 0.91 -5.41 -2.06
C ALA A 17 0.50 -5.25 -3.54
N LEU A 18 1.37 -5.64 -4.48
CA LEU A 18 1.06 -5.63 -5.91
C LEU A 18 -0.14 -6.52 -6.26
N PHE A 19 -0.19 -7.72 -5.68
CA PHE A 19 -1.33 -8.62 -5.89
C PHE A 19 -2.62 -8.05 -5.30
N PHE A 20 -2.56 -7.52 -4.07
CA PHE A 20 -3.72 -6.93 -3.40
C PHE A 20 -4.26 -5.72 -4.17
N GLU A 21 -3.36 -4.85 -4.64
CA GLU A 21 -3.68 -3.71 -5.50
C GLU A 21 -4.39 -4.17 -6.78
N LEU A 22 -3.80 -5.12 -7.50
CA LEU A 22 -4.36 -5.66 -8.74
C LEU A 22 -5.76 -6.26 -8.51
N PHE A 23 -5.93 -7.00 -7.41
CA PHE A 23 -7.20 -7.61 -7.04
C PHE A 23 -8.27 -6.55 -6.74
N ALA A 24 -7.95 -5.52 -5.94
CA ALA A 24 -8.87 -4.45 -5.64
C ALA A 24 -9.25 -3.65 -6.90
N ASN A 25 -8.27 -3.31 -7.73
CA ASN A 25 -8.46 -2.51 -8.93
C ASN A 25 -9.12 -3.26 -10.08
N THR A 26 -9.19 -4.59 -10.04
CA THR A 26 -10.05 -5.35 -10.96
C THR A 26 -11.51 -4.89 -10.85
N TYR A 27 -11.96 -4.53 -9.64
CA TYR A 27 -13.31 -4.03 -9.43
C TYR A 27 -13.38 -2.51 -9.44
N ILE A 28 -12.54 -1.84 -8.64
CA ILE A 28 -12.72 -0.41 -8.39
C ILE A 28 -12.34 0.44 -9.62
N ASP A 29 -11.21 0.11 -10.25
CA ASP A 29 -10.69 0.79 -11.45
C ASP A 29 -11.30 0.16 -12.71
N LEU A 30 -11.04 -1.12 -13.00
CA LEU A 30 -11.42 -1.69 -14.30
C LEU A 30 -12.93 -1.86 -14.49
N LYS A 31 -13.64 -2.41 -13.49
CA LYS A 31 -15.07 -2.70 -13.60
C LYS A 31 -15.93 -1.46 -13.38
N TYR A 32 -15.65 -0.68 -12.34
CA TYR A 32 -16.48 0.45 -11.93
C TYR A 32 -15.92 1.82 -12.33
N ASP A 33 -14.66 1.89 -12.78
CA ASP A 33 -14.00 3.13 -13.23
C ASP A 33 -14.13 4.27 -12.23
N LEU A 34 -14.02 3.95 -10.94
CA LEU A 34 -14.21 4.96 -9.90
C LEU A 34 -13.00 5.89 -9.80
N TYR A 35 -11.80 5.33 -9.92
CA TYR A 35 -10.51 6.03 -10.00
C TYR A 35 -9.51 5.19 -10.80
N GLY A 36 -8.45 5.83 -11.31
CA GLY A 36 -7.40 5.15 -12.05
C GLY A 36 -6.15 6.01 -12.25
N PHE A 37 -5.12 5.41 -12.85
CA PHE A 37 -3.90 6.09 -13.28
C PHE A 37 -3.95 6.40 -14.78
N PHE A 38 -3.64 7.65 -15.15
CA PHE A 38 -3.62 8.17 -16.52
C PHE A 38 -4.95 8.06 -17.26
N ASP A 39 -5.31 6.87 -17.71
CA ASP A 39 -6.49 6.56 -18.53
C ASP A 39 -7.13 5.25 -18.05
N LYS A 40 -8.42 5.08 -18.34
CA LYS A 40 -9.14 3.86 -18.00
C LYS A 40 -8.53 2.64 -18.68
N GLY A 41 -8.22 1.63 -17.88
CA GLY A 41 -7.74 0.34 -18.36
C GLY A 41 -6.22 0.15 -18.21
N PRO A 42 -5.72 -1.04 -18.58
CA PRO A 42 -4.31 -1.35 -18.43
C PRO A 42 -3.45 -0.57 -19.43
N SER A 43 -2.48 0.17 -18.92
CA SER A 43 -1.44 0.84 -19.72
C SER A 43 -0.05 0.49 -19.20
N TRP A 44 0.97 0.61 -20.07
CA TRP A 44 2.36 0.39 -19.65
C TRP A 44 2.82 1.40 -18.61
N GLN A 45 2.31 2.65 -18.70
CA GLN A 45 2.58 3.71 -17.73
C GLN A 45 1.99 3.35 -16.35
N THR A 46 0.77 2.84 -16.31
CA THR A 46 0.13 2.37 -15.07
C THR A 46 0.91 1.23 -14.44
N ILE A 47 1.39 0.27 -15.24
CA ILE A 47 2.22 -0.84 -14.75
C ILE A 47 3.53 -0.32 -14.14
N LEU A 48 4.23 0.59 -14.84
CA LEU A 48 5.46 1.19 -14.33
C LEU A 48 5.21 1.94 -13.01
N MET A 49 4.12 2.69 -12.94
CA MET A 49 3.69 3.41 -11.73
C MET A 49 3.44 2.44 -10.58
N MET A 50 2.73 1.33 -10.82
CA MET A 50 2.47 0.30 -9.80
C MET A 50 3.77 -0.34 -9.29
N PHE A 51 4.65 -0.78 -10.18
CA PHE A 51 5.92 -1.41 -9.79
C PHE A 51 6.89 -0.44 -9.09
N GLY A 52 6.78 0.87 -9.33
CA GLY A 52 7.52 1.87 -8.58
C GLY A 52 6.89 2.17 -7.22
N LEU A 53 5.61 2.53 -7.21
CA LEU A 53 4.90 3.09 -6.07
C LEU A 53 4.66 2.06 -4.96
N TYR A 54 4.16 0.87 -5.29
CA TYR A 54 3.78 -0.12 -4.27
C TYR A 54 4.99 -0.70 -3.52
N PRO A 55 6.06 -1.16 -4.19
CA PRO A 55 7.26 -1.64 -3.48
C PRO A 55 7.93 -0.55 -2.65
N ALA A 56 8.07 0.67 -3.18
CA ALA A 56 8.69 1.78 -2.47
C ALA A 56 7.85 2.23 -1.26
N GLY A 57 6.55 2.44 -1.46
CA GLY A 57 5.61 2.81 -0.40
C GLY A 57 5.56 1.75 0.69
N ASN A 58 5.47 0.47 0.32
CA ASN A 58 5.51 -0.64 1.26
C ASN A 58 6.80 -0.65 2.09
N ALA A 59 7.96 -0.46 1.47
CA ALA A 59 9.24 -0.42 2.17
C ALA A 59 9.30 0.70 3.20
N ILE A 60 8.80 1.89 2.87
CA ILE A 60 8.70 3.02 3.80
C ILE A 60 7.74 2.68 4.93
N ILE A 61 6.51 2.29 4.61
CA ILE A 61 5.44 1.99 5.57
C ILE A 61 5.89 0.96 6.59
N LEU A 62 6.46 -0.15 6.13
CA LEU A 62 6.88 -1.21 7.05
C LEU A 62 8.12 -0.78 7.84
N ASN A 63 9.11 -0.14 7.22
CA ASN A 63 10.38 0.17 7.89
C ASN A 63 10.20 1.17 9.05
N PHE A 64 9.27 2.12 8.90
CA PHE A 64 8.98 3.12 9.94
C PHE A 64 7.86 2.70 10.91
N TYR A 65 7.15 1.60 10.65
CA TYR A 65 6.07 1.15 11.51
C TYR A 65 6.57 0.86 12.95
N PRO A 66 5.90 1.39 13.99
CA PRO A 66 6.37 1.32 15.38
C PRO A 66 6.02 -0.03 16.04
N TYR A 67 6.60 -1.14 15.56
CA TYR A 67 6.24 -2.52 15.96
C TYR A 67 6.25 -2.77 17.48
N ARG A 68 7.28 -2.26 18.19
CA ARG A 68 7.50 -2.48 19.63
C ARG A 68 6.85 -1.41 20.52
N LYS A 69 6.11 -0.46 19.96
CA LYS A 69 5.47 0.62 20.72
C LYS A 69 4.01 0.28 21.07
N HIS A 70 3.46 1.04 22.01
CA HIS A 70 2.06 0.98 22.43
C HIS A 70 1.10 1.15 21.24
N TRP A 71 -0.10 0.56 21.34
CA TRP A 71 -1.08 0.53 20.24
C TRP A 71 -1.50 1.92 19.75
N ILE A 72 -1.57 2.91 20.65
CA ILE A 72 -1.85 4.31 20.29
C ILE A 72 -0.83 4.84 19.28
N ARG A 73 0.47 4.57 19.47
CA ARG A 73 1.51 5.02 18.52
C ARG A 73 1.38 4.32 17.15
N LYS A 74 0.85 3.10 17.12
CA LYS A 74 0.58 2.38 15.87
C LYS A 74 -0.61 3.00 15.14
N ILE A 75 -1.67 3.36 15.84
CA ILE A 75 -2.83 4.06 15.26
C ILE A 75 -2.41 5.43 14.73
N LEU A 76 -1.71 6.24 15.54
CA LEU A 76 -1.22 7.54 15.10
C LEU A 76 -0.33 7.44 13.86
N TYR A 77 0.52 6.41 13.78
CA TYR A 77 1.31 6.12 12.59
C TYR A 77 0.44 5.83 11.38
N VAL A 78 -0.57 4.96 11.51
CA VAL A 78 -1.49 4.63 10.41
C VAL A 78 -2.23 5.88 9.92
N ILE A 79 -2.77 6.69 10.83
CA ILE A 79 -3.45 7.96 10.50
C ILE A 79 -2.49 8.94 9.81
N SER A 80 -1.25 9.04 10.28
CA SER A 80 -0.26 9.95 9.68
C SER A 80 0.12 9.54 8.26
N ILE A 81 0.32 8.24 8.02
CA ILE A 81 0.59 7.72 6.67
C ILE A 81 -0.64 7.87 5.78
N ASP A 82 -1.84 7.60 6.29
CA ASP A 82 -3.10 7.80 5.56
C ASP A 82 -3.25 9.24 5.05
N ILE A 83 -3.00 10.23 5.92
CA ILE A 83 -2.99 11.65 5.52
C ILE A 83 -1.96 11.91 4.42
N ILE A 84 -0.74 11.38 4.56
CA ILE A 84 0.33 11.55 3.55
C ILE A 84 -0.08 10.93 2.20
N CYS A 85 -0.63 9.72 2.21
CA CYS A 85 -1.09 9.03 1.01
C CYS A 85 -2.24 9.77 0.33
N THR A 86 -3.22 10.23 1.12
CA THR A 86 -4.36 11.00 0.59
C THR A 86 -3.89 12.33 -0.01
N LEU A 87 -2.95 13.04 0.63
CA LEU A 87 -2.38 14.27 0.07
C LEU A 87 -1.56 14.02 -1.20
N TYR A 88 -0.77 12.95 -1.22
CA TYR A 88 -0.03 12.53 -2.42
C TYR A 88 -0.98 12.24 -3.59
N GLU A 89 -2.09 11.56 -3.32
CA GLU A 89 -3.12 11.26 -4.31
C GLU A 89 -3.78 12.53 -4.84
N GLN A 90 -4.12 13.50 -3.98
CA GLN A 90 -4.65 14.79 -4.44
C GLN A 90 -3.63 15.53 -5.33
N ALA A 91 -2.34 15.47 -5.00
CA ALA A 91 -1.30 16.02 -5.86
C ALA A 91 -1.22 15.27 -7.20
N ALA A 92 -1.29 13.94 -7.19
CA ALA A 92 -1.28 13.12 -8.41
C ALA A 92 -2.47 13.44 -9.33
N ILE A 93 -3.64 13.72 -8.76
CA ILE A 93 -4.80 14.19 -9.51
C ILE A 93 -4.54 15.57 -10.12
N HIS A 94 -3.98 16.49 -9.33
CA HIS A 94 -3.66 17.84 -9.81
C HIS A 94 -2.66 17.82 -10.99
N PHE A 95 -1.69 16.91 -10.98
CA PHE A 95 -0.71 16.74 -12.06
C PHE A 95 -1.19 15.84 -13.21
N GLY A 96 -2.43 15.35 -13.19
CA GLY A 96 -2.99 14.50 -14.24
C GLY A 96 -2.41 13.08 -14.29
N VAL A 97 -1.75 12.63 -13.22
CA VAL A 97 -1.23 11.26 -13.08
C VAL A 97 -2.35 10.30 -12.64
N MET A 98 -3.32 10.81 -11.89
CA MET A 98 -4.51 10.09 -11.46
C MET A 98 -5.77 10.87 -11.80
N TYR A 99 -6.90 10.19 -11.82
CA TYR A 99 -8.21 10.82 -11.99
C TYR A 99 -9.26 10.18 -11.09
N TYR A 100 -10.32 10.94 -10.80
CA TYR A 100 -11.55 10.44 -10.19
C TYR A 100 -12.71 10.60 -11.16
N HIS A 101 -13.53 9.56 -11.29
CA HIS A 101 -14.80 9.63 -12.01
C HIS A 101 -15.97 9.62 -11.04
N GLY A 102 -15.99 8.64 -10.13
CA GLY A 102 -17.01 8.49 -9.07
C GLY A 102 -16.42 8.33 -7.66
N TRP A 103 -15.09 8.25 -7.57
CA TRP A 103 -14.38 8.16 -6.30
C TRP A 103 -14.29 9.53 -5.62
N LYS A 104 -14.35 9.52 -4.30
CA LYS A 104 -14.23 10.71 -3.45
C LYS A 104 -12.96 10.57 -2.63
N TRP A 105 -12.27 11.68 -2.40
CA TRP A 105 -11.01 11.70 -1.65
C TRP A 105 -11.08 11.02 -0.27
N TRP A 106 -12.23 11.06 0.39
CA TRP A 106 -12.43 10.43 1.70
C TRP A 106 -12.58 8.90 1.61
N TYR A 107 -12.97 8.34 0.45
CA TYR A 107 -12.91 6.89 0.24
C TYR A 107 -11.45 6.41 0.28
N SER A 108 -10.51 7.17 -0.27
CA SER A 108 -9.06 6.88 -0.18
C SER A 108 -8.59 6.93 1.26
N GLY A 109 -9.01 7.95 2.03
CA GLY A 109 -8.72 8.04 3.45
C GLY A 109 -9.15 6.79 4.23
N LEU A 110 -10.37 6.29 3.97
CA LEU A 110 -10.84 5.04 4.57
C LEU A 110 -10.07 3.80 4.07
N ALA A 111 -9.69 3.78 2.79
CA ALA A 111 -8.96 2.68 2.19
C ALA A 111 -7.57 2.51 2.82
N TYR A 112 -6.77 3.57 2.96
CA TYR A 112 -5.42 3.43 3.53
C TYR A 112 -5.45 3.03 5.02
N LEU A 113 -6.45 3.45 5.78
CA LEU A 113 -6.68 2.98 7.15
C LEU A 113 -6.87 1.45 7.24
N ILE A 114 -7.35 0.82 6.16
CA ILE A 114 -7.52 -0.63 6.05
C ILE A 114 -6.27 -1.29 5.45
N ILE A 115 -5.71 -0.73 4.38
CA ILE A 115 -4.57 -1.29 3.64
C ILE A 115 -3.33 -1.39 4.53
N ILE A 116 -2.98 -0.34 5.28
CA ILE A 116 -1.76 -0.31 6.09
C ILE A 116 -1.75 -1.43 7.16
N PRO A 117 -2.82 -1.64 7.96
CA PRO A 117 -2.92 -2.80 8.83
C PRO A 117 -2.79 -4.14 8.12
N ILE A 118 -3.37 -4.31 6.93
CA ILE A 118 -3.27 -5.55 6.14
C ILE A 118 -1.81 -5.83 5.76
N LEU A 119 -1.05 -4.84 5.30
CA LEU A 119 0.39 -5.00 4.99
C LEU A 119 1.19 -5.39 6.24
N VAL A 120 0.93 -4.73 7.37
CA VAL A 120 1.58 -5.07 8.65
C VAL A 120 1.23 -6.48 9.10
N TRP A 121 -0.01 -6.93 8.86
CA TRP A 121 -0.48 -8.27 9.17
C TRP A 121 0.18 -9.32 8.28
N ASN A 122 0.24 -9.10 6.97
CA ASN A 122 0.92 -9.98 6.02
C ASN A 122 2.38 -10.22 6.44
N ARG A 123 3.11 -9.15 6.78
CA ARG A 123 4.48 -9.29 7.32
C ARG A 123 4.56 -10.15 8.58
N ARG A 124 3.60 -10.04 9.50
CA ARG A 124 3.58 -10.87 10.71
C ARG A 124 3.37 -12.34 10.36
N ILE A 125 2.53 -12.64 9.38
CA ILE A 125 2.32 -14.00 8.88
C ILE A 125 3.60 -14.52 8.23
N SER A 126 4.20 -13.77 7.32
CA SER A 126 5.44 -14.20 6.65
C SER A 126 6.53 -14.55 7.67
N ARG A 127 6.69 -13.76 8.74
CA ARG A 127 7.63 -14.07 9.83
C ARG A 127 7.30 -15.36 10.57
N LYS A 128 6.03 -15.61 10.87
CA LYS A 128 5.61 -16.84 11.54
C LYS A 128 5.86 -18.07 10.68
N LEU A 129 5.56 -17.98 9.38
CA LEU A 129 5.77 -19.07 8.42
C LEU A 129 7.25 -19.41 8.27
N VAL A 130 8.10 -18.39 8.09
CA VAL A 130 9.55 -18.57 7.99
C VAL A 130 10.11 -19.17 9.28
N HIS A 131 9.69 -18.68 10.45
CA HIS A 131 10.14 -19.23 11.73
C HIS A 131 9.76 -20.71 11.87
N LYS A 132 8.52 -21.07 11.54
CA LYS A 132 8.05 -22.46 11.57
C LYS A 132 8.87 -23.37 10.66
N ALA A 133 9.20 -22.90 9.45
CA ALA A 133 10.01 -23.66 8.49
C ALA A 133 11.46 -23.93 8.93
N TYR A 134 11.98 -23.21 9.93
CA TYR A 134 13.31 -23.44 10.51
C TYR A 134 13.28 -24.24 11.82
N THR A 135 12.09 -24.47 12.39
CA THR A 135 11.91 -25.22 13.64
C THR A 135 11.37 -26.63 13.44
N ASP A 136 10.78 -26.90 12.27
CA ASP A 136 10.36 -28.23 11.80
C ASP A 136 11.53 -28.91 11.05
#